data_AF-A0A2G6GXQ4-F1
#
_entry.id   AF-A0A2G6GXQ4-F1
#
_cell.length_a   1.000
_cell.length_b   1.000
_cell.length_c   1.000
_cell.angle_alpha   90.00
_cell.angle_beta   90.00
_cell.angle_gamma   90.00
#
_symmetry.space_group_name_H-M   'P 1'
#
loop_
_entity.id
_entity.type
_entity.pdbx_description
1 polymer ?
#
loop_
_entity_poly.entity_id
_entity_poly.type
_entity_poly.pdbx_seq_one_letter_code
_entity_poly.pdbx_strand_id
1 'polypeptide(L)'
;MILIQSYFLAVLMCIVTMLCWGSWANTQKLASRQWAFQLFYWDYALGVFLLSLILAFTMGSIGEAGRSFLPDLAQADMRALCSALLGGMAFNLANLLIVVAINIAGMAVAFPVGIGLALVIGVVLNYLARPEGNPLILFTGVALVVAAIVMNALAYKKHSGGSGGQIRKGLLIAILGGILMSFFY
;
A
#
# COMPACT_ATOMS: atom_id res chain seq x y z
N MET A 1 6.38 -23.32 7.70
CA MET A 1 5.89 -21.92 7.86
C MET A 1 4.84 -21.84 8.96
N ILE A 2 4.73 -20.70 9.66
CA ILE A 2 3.65 -20.45 10.63
C ILE A 2 2.39 -20.05 9.86
N LEU A 3 1.31 -20.81 10.04
CA LEU A 3 -0.01 -20.52 9.47
C LEU A 3 -0.96 -20.03 10.55
N ILE A 4 -1.65 -18.91 10.28
CA ILE A 4 -2.68 -18.40 11.18
C ILE A 4 -3.99 -19.12 10.88
N GLN A 5 -4.38 -20.03 11.78
CA GLN A 5 -5.61 -20.83 11.64
C GLN A 5 -6.79 -20.28 12.44
N SER A 6 -6.53 -19.39 13.41
CA SER A 6 -7.57 -18.79 14.25
C SER A 6 -8.08 -17.49 13.63
N TYR A 7 -9.40 -17.40 13.42
CA TYR A 7 -10.06 -16.18 12.97
C TYR A 7 -9.75 -14.99 13.90
N PHE A 8 -9.81 -15.19 15.21
CA PHE A 8 -9.50 -14.15 16.19
C PHE A 8 -8.07 -13.62 16.03
N LEU A 9 -7.10 -14.51 15.85
CA LEU A 9 -5.70 -14.13 15.65
C LEU A 9 -5.51 -13.40 14.30
N ALA A 10 -6.20 -13.82 13.24
CA ALA A 10 -6.17 -13.14 11.95
C ALA A 10 -6.71 -11.70 12.05
N VAL A 11 -7.81 -11.49 12.78
CA VAL A 11 -8.36 -10.14 13.04
C VAL A 11 -7.39 -9.31 13.89
N LEU A 12 -6.78 -9.90 14.92
CA LEU A 12 -5.78 -9.21 15.74
C LEU A 12 -4.58 -8.76 14.90
N MET A 13 -4.07 -9.62 14.01
CA MET A 13 -3.00 -9.29 13.09
C MET A 13 -3.41 -8.19 12.10
N CYS A 14 -4.66 -8.19 11.62
CA CYS A 14 -5.18 -7.12 10.78
C CYS A 14 -5.13 -5.76 11.52
N ILE A 15 -5.52 -5.72 12.80
CA ILE A 15 -5.42 -4.50 13.63
C ILE A 15 -3.96 -4.05 13.74
N VAL A 16 -3.04 -4.97 14.03
CA VAL A 16 -1.60 -4.67 14.10
C VAL A 16 -1.10 -4.11 12.77
N THR A 17 -1.47 -4.70 11.63
CA THR A 17 -1.12 -4.20 10.30
C THR A 17 -1.64 -2.78 10.08
N MET A 18 -2.88 -2.49 10.45
CA MET A 18 -3.46 -1.15 10.31
C MET A 18 -2.75 -0.11 11.19
N LEU A 19 -2.34 -0.49 12.41
CA LEU A 19 -1.54 0.38 13.28
C LEU A 19 -0.15 0.65 12.69
N CYS A 20 0.53 -0.40 12.20
CA CYS A 20 1.83 -0.25 11.55
C CYS A 20 1.72 0.66 10.32
N TRP A 21 0.72 0.46 9.47
CA TRP A 21 0.52 1.25 8.26
C TRP A 21 0.19 2.71 8.57
N GLY A 22 -0.70 2.97 9.54
CA GLY A 22 -1.02 4.33 9.99
C GLY A 22 0.13 5.05 10.70
N SER A 23 1.06 4.31 11.32
CA SER A 23 2.21 4.90 11.99
C SER A 23 3.23 5.52 11.01
N TRP A 24 3.25 5.07 9.76
CA TRP A 24 4.18 5.54 8.73
C TRP A 24 4.11 7.07 8.51
N ALA A 25 2.91 7.64 8.42
CA ALA A 25 2.75 9.08 8.20
C ALA A 25 3.27 9.90 9.41
N ASN A 26 3.11 9.35 10.63
CA ASN A 26 3.56 9.97 11.86
C ASN A 26 5.09 9.94 11.98
N THR A 27 5.71 8.80 11.67
CA THR A 27 7.18 8.66 11.69
C THR A 27 7.83 9.50 10.58
N GLN A 28 7.23 9.59 9.40
CA GLN A 28 7.67 10.48 8.32
C GLN A 28 7.67 11.94 8.77
N LYS A 29 6.58 12.40 9.41
CA LYS A 29 6.46 13.77 9.91
C LYS A 29 7.42 14.09 11.06
N LEU A 30 7.76 13.09 11.88
CA LEU A 30 8.76 13.23 12.93
C LEU A 30 10.17 13.36 12.32
N ALA A 31 10.51 12.48 11.38
CA ALA A 31 11.81 12.44 10.72
C ALA A 31 12.06 13.67 9.83
N SER A 32 11.03 14.23 9.19
CA SER A 32 11.15 15.35 8.25
C SER A 32 11.72 16.64 8.86
N ARG A 33 11.82 16.71 10.20
CA ARG A 33 12.48 17.82 10.91
C ARG A 33 14.01 17.81 10.75
N GLN A 34 14.60 16.64 10.50
CA GLN A 34 16.05 16.44 10.49
C GLN A 34 16.54 15.61 9.29
N TRP A 35 15.63 14.96 8.55
CA TRP A 35 15.95 14.02 7.49
C TRP A 35 15.11 14.30 6.24
N ALA A 36 15.75 14.32 5.06
CA ALA A 36 15.06 14.56 3.81
C ALA A 36 14.07 13.43 3.49
N PHE A 37 12.93 13.75 2.87
CA PHE A 37 11.89 12.78 2.58
C PHE A 37 12.38 11.63 1.68
N GLN A 38 13.25 11.91 0.70
CA GLN A 38 13.80 10.85 -0.14
C GLN A 38 14.68 9.87 0.66
N LEU A 39 15.50 10.37 1.59
CA LEU A 39 16.35 9.53 2.43
C LEU A 39 15.52 8.69 3.40
N PHE A 40 14.49 9.28 4.01
CA PHE A 40 13.53 8.54 4.83
C PHE A 40 12.88 7.39 4.04
N TYR A 41 12.57 7.62 2.77
CA TYR A 41 11.96 6.60 1.93
C TYR A 41 12.94 5.47 1.58
N TRP A 42 14.22 5.78 1.38
CA TRP A 42 15.27 4.77 1.24
C TRP A 42 15.42 3.92 2.50
N ASP A 43 15.46 4.55 3.68
CA ASP A 43 15.55 3.84 4.97
C ASP A 43 14.32 2.95 5.18
N TYR A 44 13.13 3.45 4.84
CA TYR A 44 11.89 2.68 4.87
C TYR A 44 11.95 1.46 3.95
N ALA A 45 12.36 1.61 2.69
CA ALA A 45 12.45 0.51 1.73
C ALA A 45 13.45 -0.56 2.19
N LEU A 46 14.63 -0.14 2.68
CA LEU A 46 15.62 -1.06 3.23
C LEU A 46 15.09 -1.77 4.48
N GLY A 47 14.40 -1.06 5.37
CA GLY A 47 13.78 -1.65 6.56
C GLY A 47 12.73 -2.71 6.21
N VAL A 48 11.86 -2.43 5.24
CA VAL A 48 10.87 -3.41 4.73
C VAL A 48 11.57 -4.62 4.13
N PHE A 49 12.64 -4.41 3.34
CA PHE A 49 13.41 -5.52 2.77
C PHE A 49 14.04 -6.40 3.86
N LEU A 50 14.75 -5.81 4.83
CA LEU A 50 15.37 -6.55 5.93
C LEU A 50 14.32 -7.28 6.78
N LEU A 51 13.21 -6.62 7.11
CA LEU A 51 12.12 -7.25 7.86
C LEU A 51 11.50 -8.41 7.08
N SER A 52 11.33 -8.27 5.76
CA SER A 52 10.82 -9.35 4.91
C SER A 52 11.73 -10.58 4.91
N LEU A 53 13.07 -10.37 4.88
CA LEU A 53 14.04 -11.46 5.00
C LEU A 53 13.98 -12.11 6.39
N ILE A 54 13.96 -11.30 7.45
CA ILE A 54 13.82 -11.83 8.82
C ILE A 54 12.55 -12.68 8.92
N LEU A 55 11.41 -12.21 8.42
CA LEU A 55 10.15 -12.96 8.44
C LEU A 55 10.22 -14.23 7.58
N ALA A 56 10.83 -14.19 6.40
CA ALA A 56 10.98 -15.34 5.52
C ALA A 56 11.80 -16.47 6.18
N PHE A 57 12.92 -16.13 6.81
CA PHE A 57 13.79 -17.08 7.50
C PHE A 57 13.30 -17.46 8.91
N THR A 58 12.35 -16.73 9.48
CA THR A 58 11.74 -17.05 10.78
C THR A 58 10.34 -17.61 10.62
N MET A 59 9.29 -16.80 10.66
CA MET A 59 7.90 -17.26 10.57
C MET A 59 7.63 -18.03 9.29
N GLY A 60 8.27 -17.69 8.18
CA GLY A 60 8.20 -18.42 6.92
C GLY A 60 8.85 -19.81 6.95
N SER A 61 9.76 -20.08 7.90
CA SER A 61 10.59 -21.29 7.91
C SER A 61 10.52 -22.15 9.19
N ILE A 62 10.04 -21.63 10.31
CA ILE A 62 10.08 -22.31 11.64
C ILE A 62 8.80 -23.11 11.97
N GLY A 63 7.70 -22.95 11.23
CA GLY A 63 6.44 -23.67 11.52
C GLY A 63 6.32 -25.05 10.85
N GLU A 64 5.48 -25.92 11.44
CA GLU A 64 5.29 -27.32 11.02
C GLU A 64 4.40 -27.51 9.79
N ALA A 65 3.62 -26.49 9.42
CA ALA A 65 2.76 -26.54 8.23
C ALA A 65 3.45 -25.88 7.04
N GLY A 66 3.20 -26.38 5.82
CA GLY A 66 3.74 -25.82 4.58
C GLY A 66 5.26 -26.00 4.41
N ARG A 67 5.84 -25.34 3.41
CA ARG A 67 7.28 -25.46 3.07
C ARG A 67 8.07 -24.30 3.68
N SER A 68 9.35 -24.54 4.00
CA SER A 68 10.26 -23.48 4.42
C SER A 68 10.74 -22.66 3.21
N PHE A 69 11.22 -21.43 3.47
CA PHE A 69 11.49 -20.45 2.41
C PHE A 69 12.50 -20.92 1.36
N LEU A 70 13.63 -21.50 1.76
CA LEU A 70 14.68 -21.91 0.82
C LEU A 70 14.26 -23.04 -0.13
N PRO A 71 13.67 -24.16 0.35
CA PRO A 71 13.09 -25.16 -0.53
C PRO A 71 11.97 -24.60 -1.41
N ASP A 72 11.17 -23.66 -0.89
CA ASP A 72 10.08 -23.07 -1.65
C ASP A 72 10.58 -22.21 -2.81
N LEU A 73 11.66 -21.45 -2.58
CA LEU A 73 12.35 -20.68 -3.60
C LEU A 73 13.07 -21.58 -4.62
N ALA A 74 13.72 -22.65 -4.17
CA ALA A 74 14.51 -23.53 -5.04
C ALA A 74 13.68 -24.28 -6.08
N GLN A 75 12.42 -24.59 -5.78
CA GLN A 75 11.52 -25.26 -6.71
C GLN A 75 10.63 -24.30 -7.52
N ALA A 76 10.69 -22.99 -7.25
CA ALA A 76 9.82 -22.01 -7.89
C ALA A 76 10.09 -21.93 -9.40
N ASP A 77 9.03 -21.95 -10.20
CA ASP A 77 9.16 -21.78 -11.65
C ASP A 77 9.65 -20.37 -11.99
N MET A 78 10.49 -20.25 -13.02
CA MET A 78 11.07 -18.97 -13.44
C MET A 78 9.99 -17.95 -13.82
N ARG A 79 8.86 -18.38 -14.41
CA ARG A 79 7.76 -17.47 -14.76
C ARG A 79 7.09 -16.91 -13.51
N ALA A 80 6.94 -17.72 -12.47
CA ALA A 80 6.39 -17.27 -11.20
C ALA A 80 7.32 -16.23 -10.53
N LEU A 81 8.63 -16.48 -10.55
CA LEU A 81 9.62 -15.53 -10.03
C LEU A 81 9.63 -14.22 -10.82
N CYS A 82 9.64 -14.28 -12.15
CA CYS A 82 9.57 -13.09 -13.00
C CYS A 82 8.27 -12.31 -12.76
N SER A 83 7.14 -12.99 -12.63
CA SER A 83 5.85 -12.34 -12.33
C SER A 83 5.88 -11.64 -10.98
N ALA A 84 6.40 -12.27 -9.93
CA ALA A 84 6.54 -11.67 -8.60
C ALA A 84 7.46 -10.44 -8.63
N LEU A 85 8.60 -10.51 -9.33
CA LEU A 85 9.53 -9.40 -9.49
C LEU A 85 8.92 -8.23 -10.25
N LEU A 86 8.25 -8.49 -11.38
CA LEU A 86 7.57 -7.45 -12.16
C LEU A 86 6.44 -6.78 -11.36
N GLY A 87 5.66 -7.56 -10.62
CA GLY A 87 4.65 -7.04 -9.70
C GLY A 87 5.26 -6.15 -8.62
N GLY A 88 6.37 -6.59 -8.00
CA GLY A 88 7.11 -5.80 -7.02
C GLY A 88 7.72 -4.51 -7.59
N MET A 89 8.23 -4.54 -8.82
CA MET A 89 8.72 -3.35 -9.52
C MET A 89 7.60 -2.36 -9.82
N ALA A 90 6.46 -2.83 -10.34
CA ALA A 90 5.28 -2.00 -10.60
C ALA A 90 4.76 -1.36 -9.31
N PHE A 91 4.67 -2.14 -8.22
CA PHE A 91 4.26 -1.67 -6.91
C PHE A 91 5.21 -0.59 -6.36
N ASN A 92 6.53 -0.78 -6.48
CA ASN A 92 7.50 0.22 -6.04
C ASN A 92 7.46 1.50 -6.89
N LEU A 93 7.31 1.36 -8.20
CA LEU A 93 7.14 2.52 -9.09
C LEU A 93 5.89 3.33 -8.71
N ALA A 94 4.77 2.64 -8.44
CA ALA A 94 3.54 3.29 -8.00
C ALA A 94 3.74 4.05 -6.69
N ASN A 95 4.42 3.44 -5.72
CA ASN A 95 4.73 4.11 -4.46
C ASN A 95 5.64 5.32 -4.64
N LEU A 96 6.64 5.25 -5.52
CA LEU A 96 7.52 6.38 -5.82
C LEU A 96 6.73 7.54 -6.45
N LEU A 97 5.78 7.25 -7.35
CA LEU A 97 4.87 8.27 -7.89
C LEU A 97 4.03 8.91 -6.78
N ILE A 98 3.52 8.12 -5.82
CA ILE A 98 2.78 8.66 -4.66
C ILE A 98 3.68 9.57 -3.81
N VAL A 99 4.93 9.19 -3.55
CA VAL A 99 5.93 10.01 -2.84
C VAL A 99 6.17 11.35 -3.57
N VAL A 100 6.36 11.31 -4.88
CA VAL A 100 6.52 12.52 -5.71
C VAL A 100 5.25 13.38 -5.64
N ALA A 101 4.07 12.76 -5.74
CA ALA A 101 2.80 13.47 -5.63
C ALA A 101 2.61 14.13 -4.26
N ILE A 102 3.01 13.46 -3.17
CA ILE A 102 2.99 13.99 -1.81
C ILE A 102 3.91 15.21 -1.69
N ASN A 103 5.10 15.16 -2.28
CA ASN A 103 6.03 16.29 -2.27
C ASN A 103 5.44 17.52 -3.00
N ILE A 104 4.70 17.29 -4.10
CA ILE A 104 4.15 18.38 -4.92
C ILE A 104 2.82 18.93 -4.40
N ALA A 105 1.87 18.07 -4.03
CA ALA A 105 0.49 18.44 -3.67
C ALA A 105 0.18 18.30 -2.18
N GLY A 106 1.14 17.81 -1.38
CA GLY A 106 0.99 17.59 0.05
C GLY A 106 0.35 16.25 0.39
N MET A 107 0.73 15.73 1.56
CA MET A 107 0.26 14.44 2.08
C MET A 107 -1.26 14.38 2.26
N ALA A 108 -1.89 15.50 2.65
CA ALA A 108 -3.33 15.56 2.89
C ALA A 108 -4.18 15.32 1.63
N VAL A 109 -3.65 15.50 0.42
CA VAL A 109 -4.40 15.31 -0.84
C VAL A 109 -3.89 14.11 -1.63
N ALA A 110 -2.59 14.07 -1.90
CA ALA A 110 -2.01 13.07 -2.79
C ALA A 110 -2.17 11.65 -2.24
N PHE A 111 -2.01 11.47 -0.93
CA PHE A 111 -2.07 10.14 -0.31
C PHE A 111 -3.50 9.57 -0.32
N PRO A 112 -4.55 10.30 0.15
CA PRO A 112 -5.93 9.80 0.06
C PRO A 112 -6.40 9.54 -1.37
N VAL A 113 -6.00 10.37 -2.33
CA VAL A 113 -6.40 10.18 -3.73
C VAL A 113 -5.67 9.00 -4.35
N GLY A 114 -4.34 8.90 -4.22
CA GLY A 114 -3.57 7.82 -4.83
C GLY A 114 -3.91 6.45 -4.24
N ILE A 115 -3.77 6.29 -2.93
CA ILE A 115 -4.01 4.99 -2.27
C ILE A 115 -5.50 4.66 -2.21
N GLY A 116 -6.36 5.66 -1.97
CA GLY A 116 -7.80 5.44 -1.97
C GLY A 116 -8.31 5.00 -3.34
N LEU A 117 -7.82 5.59 -4.43
CA LEU A 117 -8.17 5.14 -5.78
C LEU A 117 -7.63 3.74 -6.07
N ALA A 118 -6.39 3.44 -5.65
CA ALA A 118 -5.81 2.11 -5.78
C ALA A 118 -6.69 1.03 -5.13
N LEU A 119 -7.20 1.32 -3.92
CA LEU A 119 -8.09 0.43 -3.19
C LEU A 119 -9.41 0.23 -3.94
N VAL A 120 -10.05 1.31 -4.41
CA VAL A 120 -11.33 1.23 -5.13
C VAL A 120 -11.17 0.41 -6.41
N ILE A 121 -10.17 0.71 -7.24
CA ILE A 121 -9.93 0.00 -8.49
C ILE A 121 -9.54 -1.45 -8.21
N GLY A 122 -8.62 -1.69 -7.25
CA GLY A 122 -8.14 -3.02 -6.90
C GLY A 122 -9.28 -3.93 -6.42
N VAL A 123 -10.18 -3.42 -5.57
CA VAL A 123 -11.37 -4.17 -5.12
C VAL A 123 -12.28 -4.53 -6.30
N VAL A 124 -12.54 -3.58 -7.20
CA VAL A 124 -13.39 -3.84 -8.38
C VAL A 124 -12.75 -4.88 -9.30
N LEU A 125 -11.46 -4.74 -9.63
CA LEU A 125 -10.74 -5.67 -10.50
C LEU A 125 -10.69 -7.07 -9.89
N ASN A 126 -10.38 -7.19 -8.60
CA ASN A 126 -10.35 -8.47 -7.91
C ASN A 126 -11.72 -9.13 -7.87
N TYR A 127 -12.77 -8.37 -7.56
CA TYR A 127 -14.12 -8.93 -7.51
C TYR A 127 -14.60 -9.41 -8.89
N LEU A 128 -14.23 -8.71 -9.98
CA LEU A 128 -14.52 -9.14 -11.34
C LEU A 128 -13.75 -10.41 -11.73
N ALA A 129 -12.50 -10.54 -11.31
CA ALA A 129 -11.67 -11.71 -11.57
C ALA A 129 -12.12 -12.94 -10.76
N ARG A 130 -12.45 -12.71 -9.48
CA ARG A 130 -12.89 -13.73 -8.52
C ARG A 130 -13.94 -13.12 -7.59
N PRO A 131 -15.24 -13.35 -7.86
CA PRO A 131 -16.32 -12.81 -7.05
C PRO A 131 -16.43 -13.57 -5.72
N GLU A 132 -15.58 -13.22 -4.77
CA GLU A 132 -15.54 -13.79 -3.42
C GLU A 132 -16.12 -12.81 -2.39
N GLY A 133 -16.77 -13.36 -1.35
CA GLY A 133 -17.35 -12.58 -0.24
C GLY A 133 -18.74 -11.99 -0.52
N ASN A 134 -19.23 -11.19 0.44
CA ASN A 134 -20.54 -10.55 0.32
C ASN A 134 -20.44 -9.20 -0.44
N PRO A 135 -21.03 -9.08 -1.64
CA PRO A 135 -20.92 -7.88 -2.46
C PRO A 135 -21.52 -6.65 -1.80
N LEU A 136 -22.62 -6.79 -1.05
CA LEU A 136 -23.26 -5.67 -0.39
C LEU A 136 -22.32 -5.04 0.64
N ILE A 137 -21.68 -5.86 1.47
CA ILE A 137 -20.72 -5.37 2.48
C ILE A 137 -19.50 -4.76 1.80
N LEU A 138 -18.95 -5.45 0.79
CA LEU A 138 -17.76 -5.02 0.07
C LEU A 138 -17.97 -3.66 -0.62
N PHE A 139 -19.00 -3.54 -1.46
CA PHE A 139 -19.25 -2.31 -2.22
C PHE A 139 -19.79 -1.17 -1.37
N THR A 140 -20.46 -1.47 -0.25
CA THR A 140 -20.78 -0.44 0.76
C THR A 140 -19.50 0.13 1.36
N GLY A 141 -18.53 -0.72 1.72
CA GLY A 141 -17.22 -0.28 2.19
C GLY A 141 -16.49 0.58 1.16
N VAL A 142 -16.48 0.16 -0.11
CA VAL A 142 -15.91 0.94 -1.23
C VAL A 142 -16.60 2.30 -1.36
N ALA A 143 -17.93 2.36 -1.30
CA ALA A 143 -18.68 3.62 -1.37
C ALA A 143 -18.33 4.57 -0.23
N LEU A 144 -18.15 4.06 1.00
CA LEU A 144 -17.71 4.85 2.15
C LEU A 144 -16.29 5.40 1.96
N VAL A 145 -15.37 4.61 1.39
CA VAL A 145 -14.01 5.06 1.06
C VAL A 145 -14.06 6.18 0.01
N VAL A 146 -14.84 6.01 -1.06
CA VAL A 146 -15.01 7.05 -2.10
C VAL A 146 -15.56 8.33 -1.48
N ALA A 147 -16.59 8.24 -0.64
CA ALA A 147 -17.15 9.39 0.06
C ALA A 147 -16.09 10.10 0.93
N ALA A 148 -15.27 9.34 1.67
CA ALA A 148 -14.20 9.89 2.49
C ALA A 148 -13.14 10.64 1.65
N ILE A 149 -12.73 10.09 0.51
CA ILE A 149 -11.79 10.75 -0.41
C ILE A 149 -12.37 12.07 -0.93
N VAL A 150 -13.64 12.06 -1.35
CA VAL A 150 -14.33 13.26 -1.84
C VAL A 150 -14.43 14.32 -0.76
N MET A 151 -14.86 13.96 0.46
CA MET A 151 -14.94 14.88 1.59
C MET A 151 -13.58 15.49 1.92
N ASN A 152 -12.51 14.68 1.93
CA ASN A 152 -11.15 15.15 2.17
C ASN A 152 -10.67 16.12 1.09
N ALA A 153 -10.92 15.82 -0.19
CA ALA A 153 -10.58 16.71 -1.30
C ALA A 153 -11.33 18.05 -1.23
N LEU A 154 -12.62 18.03 -0.86
CA LEU A 154 -13.43 19.23 -0.68
C LEU A 154 -12.94 20.09 0.49
N ALA A 155 -12.65 19.46 1.63
CA ALA A 155 -12.10 20.13 2.81
C ALA A 155 -10.77 20.80 2.49
N TYR A 156 -9.88 20.08 1.79
CA TYR A 156 -8.59 20.64 1.38
C TYR A 156 -8.74 21.82 0.42
N LYS A 157 -9.60 21.71 -0.60
CA LYS A 157 -9.89 22.81 -1.55
C LYS A 157 -10.30 24.10 -0.83
N LYS A 158 -11.09 23.99 0.25
CA LYS A 158 -11.53 25.13 1.06
C LYS A 158 -10.40 25.72 1.92
N HIS A 159 -9.41 24.91 2.30
CA HIS A 159 -8.28 25.32 3.13
C HIS A 159 -7.09 25.87 2.33
N SER A 160 -6.85 25.36 1.12
CA SER A 160 -5.71 25.74 0.27
C SER A 160 -5.97 27.07 -0.47
N GLY A 161 -5.57 28.19 0.13
CA GLY A 161 -5.78 29.56 -0.34
C GLY A 161 -4.91 30.07 -1.49
N GLY A 162 -4.49 29.25 -2.48
CA GLY A 162 -4.00 29.80 -3.76
C GLY A 162 -2.71 29.25 -4.39
N SER A 163 -2.64 27.96 -4.75
CA SER A 163 -1.55 27.43 -5.60
C SER A 163 -1.99 26.27 -6.50
N GLY A 164 -3.14 26.44 -7.17
CA GLY A 164 -3.83 25.37 -7.92
C GLY A 164 -3.04 24.68 -9.03
N GLY A 165 -1.98 25.29 -9.59
CA GLY A 165 -1.18 24.72 -10.69
C GLY A 165 -0.28 23.55 -10.28
N GLN A 166 0.49 23.69 -9.18
CA GLN A 166 1.33 22.61 -8.66
C GLN A 166 0.48 21.47 -8.07
N ILE A 167 -0.60 21.81 -7.36
CA ILE A 167 -1.51 20.84 -6.77
C ILE A 167 -2.12 19.92 -7.84
N ARG A 168 -2.55 20.48 -8.99
CA ARG A 168 -3.06 19.67 -10.12
C ARG A 168 -2.03 18.68 -10.65
N LYS A 169 -0.76 19.09 -10.79
CA LYS A 169 0.32 18.19 -11.23
C LYS A 169 0.51 17.04 -10.24
N GLY A 170 0.60 17.33 -8.94
CA GLY A 170 0.73 16.29 -7.92
C GLY A 170 -0.47 15.35 -7.89
N LEU A 171 -1.69 15.86 -8.07
CA LEU A 171 -2.90 15.05 -8.13
C LEU A 171 -2.91 14.07 -9.32
N LEU A 172 -2.51 14.53 -10.51
CA LEU A 172 -2.39 13.66 -11.69
C LEU A 172 -1.37 12.53 -11.46
N ILE A 173 -0.24 12.86 -10.84
CA ILE A 173 0.78 11.87 -10.48
C ILE A 173 0.23 10.87 -9.44
N ALA A 174 -0.53 11.34 -8.45
CA ALA A 174 -1.17 10.47 -7.45
C ALA A 174 -2.17 9.51 -8.11
N ILE A 175 -2.98 9.98 -9.05
CA ILE A 175 -3.94 9.15 -9.81
C ILE A 175 -3.21 8.08 -10.62
N LEU A 176 -2.16 8.46 -11.35
CA LEU A 176 -1.34 7.51 -12.10
C LEU A 176 -0.71 6.46 -11.19
N GLY A 177 -0.13 6.89 -10.06
CA GLY A 177 0.40 5.98 -9.04
C GLY A 177 -0.67 5.04 -8.49
N GLY A 178 -1.86 5.56 -8.18
CA GLY A 178 -2.98 4.77 -7.67
C GLY A 178 -3.48 3.72 -8.66
N ILE A 179 -3.64 4.09 -9.93
CA ILE A 179 -4.01 3.17 -11.01
C ILE A 179 -2.94 2.08 -11.16
N LEU A 180 -1.65 2.44 -11.21
CA LEU A 180 -0.58 1.46 -11.30
C LEU A 180 -0.55 0.50 -10.11
N MET A 181 -0.75 1.03 -8.90
CA MET A 181 -0.82 0.25 -7.66
C MET A 181 -2.00 -0.72 -7.63
N SER A 182 -3.11 -0.39 -8.29
CA SER A 182 -4.32 -1.22 -8.30
C SER A 182 -4.16 -2.57 -9.01
N PHE A 183 -3.20 -2.69 -9.93
CA PHE A 183 -2.91 -3.93 -10.66
C PHE A 183 -2.00 -4.89 -9.89
N PHE A 184 -1.51 -4.49 -8.71
CA PHE A 184 -0.75 -5.37 -7.83
C PHE A 184 -1.64 -6.28 -6.97
N TYR A 185 -2.86 -5.81 -6.67
CA TYR A 185 -3.85 -6.57 -5.91
C TYR A 185 -4.55 -7.58 -6.80
#